data_AF-A0A3N4J5Q0-F1
#
_entry.id   AF-A0A3N4J5Q0-F1
#
_cell.length_a   1.000
_cell.length_b   1.000
_cell.length_c   1.000
_cell.angle_alpha   90.00
_cell.angle_beta   90.00
_cell.angle_gamma   90.00
#
_symmetry.space_group_name_H-M   'P 1'
#
loop_
_entity.id
_entity.type
_entity.pdbx_description
1 polymer ?
#
loop_
_entity_poly.entity_id
_entity_poly.type
_entity_poly.pdbx_seq_one_letter_code
_entity_poly.pdbx_strand_id
1 'polypeptide(L)' 'IEWGFGKVSQLYEFTSYKPGLKYGPSPVGNYYCVAIFLTNCHTCYYDSNTSIYFKYVPSTIYDYLNI' A
#
# COMPACT_ATOMS: atom_id res chain seq x y z
N ILE A 1 -12.42 0.60 2.52
CA ILE A 1 -11.58 1.49 1.69
C ILE A 1 -10.51 2.18 2.56
N GLU A 2 -10.85 2.70 3.73
CA GLU A 2 -9.88 3.38 4.64
C GLU A 2 -8.74 2.49 5.14
N TRP A 3 -8.91 1.17 5.24
CA TRP A 3 -7.85 0.28 5.75
C TRP A 3 -6.67 0.15 4.79
N GLY A 4 -6.90 0.22 3.48
CA GLY A 4 -5.84 0.24 2.48
C GLY A 4 -5.05 1.53 2.55
N PHE A 5 -5.75 2.67 2.61
CA PHE A 5 -5.12 3.98 2.75
C PHE A 5 -4.31 4.08 4.05
N GLY A 6 -4.89 3.64 5.17
CA GLY A 6 -4.23 3.62 6.48
C GLY A 6 -2.96 2.77 6.48
N LYS A 7 -3.01 1.57 5.89
CA LYS A 7 -1.83 0.69 5.80
C LYS A 7 -0.71 1.30 4.95
N VAL A 8 -1.05 1.90 3.80
CA VAL A 8 -0.07 2.58 2.93
C VAL A 8 0.55 3.78 3.66
N SER A 9 -0.28 4.60 4.32
CA SER A 9 0.13 5.77 5.10
C SER A 9 1.06 5.41 6.28
N GLN A 10 0.80 4.28 6.95
CA GLN A 10 1.62 3.76 8.05
C GLN A 10 2.95 3.18 7.57
N LEU A 11 2.96 2.44 6.47
CA LEU A 11 4.18 1.84 5.90
C LEU A 11 5.06 2.90 5.21
N TYR A 12 4.44 3.91 4.61
CA TYR A 12 5.09 4.90 3.76
C TYR A 12 4.65 6.31 4.17
N GLU A 13 5.28 6.87 5.20
CA GLU A 13 4.93 8.17 5.76
C GLU A 13 4.99 9.32 4.72
N PHE A 14 5.81 9.17 3.67
CA PHE A 14 5.90 10.13 2.57
C PHE A 14 4.66 10.17 1.65
N THR A 15 3.80 9.15 1.72
CA THR A 15 2.51 9.12 1.01
C THR A 15 1.40 9.85 1.75
N SER A 16 1.60 10.06 3.05
CA SER A 16 0.69 10.83 3.89
C SER A 16 0.89 12.31 3.62
N TYR A 17 -0.21 13.07 3.61
CA TYR A 17 -0.13 14.52 3.50
C TYR A 17 0.71 15.08 4.65
N LYS A 18 1.86 15.69 4.32
CA LYS A 18 2.64 16.51 5.23
C LYS A 18 2.45 17.99 4.88
N PRO A 19 2.36 18.89 5.86
CA PRO A 19 2.34 20.33 5.60
C PRO A 19 3.67 20.73 4.94
N GLY A 20 3.68 20.82 3.61
CA GLY A 20 4.88 20.99 2.78
C GLY A 20 4.85 20.23 1.46
N LEU A 21 4.00 19.21 1.33
CA LEU A 21 3.78 18.49 0.08
C LEU A 21 2.93 19.36 -0.86
N LYS A 22 3.59 20.13 -1.73
CA LYS A 22 2.90 21.00 -2.70
C LYS A 22 2.29 20.15 -3.82
N TYR A 23 0.99 20.28 -4.04
CA TYR A 23 0.31 19.78 -5.24
C TYR A 23 0.88 20.50 -6.47
N GLY A 24 1.50 19.76 -7.39
CA GLY A 24 2.18 20.33 -8.57
C GLY A 24 3.61 19.83 -8.77
N PRO A 25 4.62 20.27 -7.98
CA PRO A 25 6.03 19.94 -8.23
C PRO A 25 6.44 18.53 -7.79
N SER A 26 5.67 17.88 -6.93
CA SER A 26 5.98 16.53 -6.43
C SER A 26 5.11 15.50 -7.15
N PRO A 27 5.68 14.39 -7.69
CA PRO A 27 4.90 13.32 -8.32
C PRO A 27 4.23 12.43 -7.26
N VAL A 28 3.38 13.03 -6.42
CA VAL A 28 2.70 12.38 -5.28
C VAL A 28 1.90 11.16 -5.74
N GLY A 29 1.25 11.25 -6.91
CA GLY A 29 0.53 10.11 -7.52
C GLY A 29 1.45 8.92 -7.81
N ASN A 30 2.65 9.15 -8.37
CA ASN A 30 3.59 8.08 -8.67
C ASN A 30 4.13 7.43 -7.40
N TYR A 31 4.47 8.22 -6.38
CA TYR A 31 4.89 7.70 -5.08
C TYR A 31 3.80 6.85 -4.44
N TYR A 32 2.54 7.28 -4.55
CA TYR A 32 1.40 6.54 -4.03
C TYR A 32 1.18 5.21 -4.78
N CYS A 33 1.29 5.20 -6.11
CA CYS A 33 1.18 3.98 -6.90
C CYS A 33 2.26 2.96 -6.53
N VAL A 34 3.52 3.40 -6.40
CA VAL A 34 4.63 2.52 -5.98
C VAL A 34 4.41 2.01 -4.56
N ALA A 35 3.98 2.88 -3.65
CA ALA A 35 3.69 2.50 -2.27
C ALA A 35 2.54 1.48 -2.17
N ILE A 36 1.48 1.62 -2.98
CA ILE A 36 0.42 0.61 -3.07
C ILE A 36 0.99 -0.72 -3.55
N PHE A 37 1.78 -0.72 -4.61
CA PHE A 37 2.39 -1.94 -5.14
C PHE A 37 3.21 -2.68 -4.07
N LEU A 38 4.08 -1.95 -3.38
CA LEU A 38 4.88 -2.52 -2.28
C LEU A 38 4.01 -2.96 -1.09
N THR A 39 2.91 -2.25 -0.80
CA THR A 39 1.95 -2.63 0.25
C THR A 39 1.24 -3.94 -0.07
N ASN A 40 0.92 -4.18 -1.34
CA ASN A 40 0.35 -5.45 -1.79
C ASN A 40 1.37 -6.58 -1.64
N CYS A 41 2.63 -6.37 -2.06
CA CYS A 41 3.71 -7.32 -1.82
C CYS A 41 3.91 -7.62 -0.31
N HIS A 42 3.88 -6.59 0.54
CA HIS A 42 3.94 -6.76 1.99
C HIS A 42 2.73 -7.56 2.53
N THR A 43 1.56 -7.40 1.93
CA THR A 43 0.35 -8.17 2.29
C THR A 43 0.48 -9.65 1.93
N CYS A 44 1.17 -9.99 0.85
CA CYS A 44 1.48 -11.38 0.50
C CYS A 44 2.32 -12.10 1.57
N TYR A 45 3.18 -11.39 2.31
CA TYR A 45 4.06 -11.98 3.33
C TYR A 45 3.50 -11.90 4.75
N TYR A 46 2.84 -10.80 5.09
CA TYR A 46 2.47 -10.46 6.47
C TYR A 46 0.96 -10.35 6.71
N ASP A 47 0.16 -10.75 5.71
CA ASP A 47 -1.29 -10.67 5.74
C ASP A 47 -1.80 -9.20 5.87
N SER A 48 -3.10 -9.03 6.05
CA SER A 48 -3.72 -7.72 6.30
C SER A 48 -4.99 -7.85 7.11
N ASN A 49 -5.35 -6.80 7.85
CA ASN A 49 -6.64 -6.74 8.56
C ASN A 49 -7.83 -7.00 7.62
N THR A 50 -7.72 -6.58 6.35
CA THR A 50 -8.71 -6.87 5.30
C THR A 50 -8.79 -8.37 5.02
N SER A 51 -7.65 -9.03 4.81
CA SER A 51 -7.53 -10.47 4.58
C SER A 51 -8.14 -11.28 5.73
N ILE A 52 -7.80 -10.95 6.98
CA ILE A 52 -8.38 -11.55 8.20
C ILE A 52 -9.90 -11.35 8.26
N TYR A 53 -10.38 -10.11 8.04
CA TYR A 53 -11.80 -9.79 8.11
C TYR A 53 -12.63 -10.56 7.08
N PHE A 54 -12.14 -10.65 5.84
CA PHE A 54 -12.81 -11.40 4.77
C PHE A 54 -12.49 -12.90 4.79
N LYS A 55 -11.66 -13.37 5.73
CA LYS A 55 -11.17 -14.75 5.80
C LYS A 55 -10.59 -15.22 4.46
N TYR A 56 -9.95 -14.30 3.76
CA TYR A 56 -9.26 -14.56 2.52
C TYR A 56 -7.80 -14.82 2.85
N VAL A 57 -7.14 -15.72 2.12
CA VAL A 57 -5.69 -15.91 2.25
C VAL A 57 -5.04 -15.11 1.12
N PRO A 58 -4.10 -14.21 1.42
CA PRO A 58 -3.47 -13.41 0.39
C PRO A 58 -2.65 -14.31 -0.53
N SER A 59 -2.64 -13.99 -1.81
CA SER A 59 -1.80 -14.66 -2.80
C SER A 59 -0.33 -14.63 -2.37
N THR A 60 0.43 -15.65 -2.74
CA THR A 60 1.88 -15.64 -2.57
C THR A 60 2.49 -14.49 -3.38
N ILE A 61 3.70 -14.07 -3.02
CA ILE A 61 4.42 -13.03 -3.76
C ILE A 61 4.65 -13.42 -5.23
N TYR A 62 4.89 -14.71 -5.51
CA TYR A 62 5.14 -15.24 -6.85
C TYR A 62 3.90 -15.14 -7.72
N ASP A 63 2.74 -15.52 -7.17
CA ASP A 63 1.44 -15.38 -7.82
C ASP A 63 1.09 -13.91 -8.09
N TYR A 64 1.37 -13.03 -7.12
CA TYR A 64 1.11 -11.59 -7.26
C TYR A 64 2.03 -10.90 -8.30
N LEU A 65 3.31 -11.27 -8.35
CA LEU A 65 4.28 -10.72 -9.29
C LEU A 65 4.28 -11.40 -10.65
N ASN A 66 3.64 -12.57 -10.76
CA ASN A 66 3.63 -13.43 -11.93
C ASN A 66 5.07 -13.85 -12.36
N ILE A 67 5.85 -14.33 -11.39
CA ILE A 67 7.25 -14.77 -11.52
C ILE A 67 7.42 -16.17 -10.93
#